data_AF-A0A8T4KPW9-F1
#
_entry.id   AF-A0A8T4KPW9-F1
#
_cell.length_a   1.000
_cell.length_b   1.000
_cell.length_c   1.000
_cell.angle_alpha   90.00
_cell.angle_beta   90.00
_cell.angle_gamma   90.00
#
_symmetry.space_group_name_H-M   'P 1'
#
loop_
_entity.id
_entity.type
_entity.pdbx_description
1 polymer ?
#
loop_
_entity_poly.entity_id
_entity_poly.type
_entity_poly.pdbx_seq_one_letter_code
_entity_poly.pdbx_strand_id
1 'polypeptide(L)'
;MPTVLQLVNIQPNETVKDQMGGISLIPAMKGKDIGRDVYSETDYRLYTHKRAIITTDGWKFILTLAEAPDKKNVKELYNLNSDPKETNNLIDSELRMAYELEQKLLKHLKDMGTNVDDPWIIGCSTVYNEQCK
;
A
#
# COMPACT_ATOMS: atom_id res chain seq x y z
N MET A 1 -14.97 -0.57 8.78
CA MET A 1 -15.87 -0.84 7.62
C MET A 1 -16.88 0.30 7.45
N PRO A 2 -16.46 1.44 6.91
CA PRO A 2 -17.24 2.68 6.93
C PRO A 2 -18.55 2.62 6.12
N THR A 3 -18.56 1.97 4.96
CA THR A 3 -19.75 1.87 4.08
C THR A 3 -20.91 1.14 4.76
N VAL A 4 -20.63 -0.03 5.35
CA VAL A 4 -21.66 -0.85 6.01
C VAL A 4 -22.25 -0.11 7.21
N LEU A 5 -21.40 0.49 8.05
CA LEU A 5 -21.85 1.27 9.20
C LEU A 5 -22.81 2.40 8.79
N GLN A 6 -22.50 3.12 7.70
CA GLN A 6 -23.38 4.15 7.19
C GLN A 6 -24.70 3.58 6.63
N LEU A 7 -24.67 2.42 5.95
CA LEU A 7 -25.87 1.77 5.41
C LEU A 7 -26.85 1.36 6.51
N VAL A 8 -26.35 0.85 7.65
CA VAL A 8 -27.18 0.44 8.79
C VAL A 8 -27.38 1.55 9.83
N ASN A 9 -26.99 2.78 9.49
CA ASN A 9 -27.12 3.98 10.34
C ASN A 9 -26.46 3.85 11.73
N ILE A 10 -25.31 3.16 11.80
CA ILE A 10 -24.48 3.09 13.02
C ILE A 10 -23.43 4.19 12.96
N GLN A 11 -23.41 5.03 14.00
CA GLN A 11 -22.39 6.08 14.16
C GLN A 11 -21.20 5.51 14.95
N PRO A 12 -20.02 5.34 14.34
CA PRO A 12 -18.84 4.90 15.08
C PRO A 12 -18.41 6.00 16.07
N ASN A 13 -17.93 5.58 17.24
CA ASN A 13 -17.24 6.48 18.16
C ASN A 13 -15.86 6.88 17.60
N GLU A 14 -15.19 7.84 18.24
CA GLU A 14 -13.89 8.35 17.77
C GLU A 14 -12.83 7.25 17.67
N THR A 15 -12.77 6.33 18.64
CA THR A 15 -11.82 5.21 18.60
C THR A 15 -11.98 4.34 17.35
N VAL A 16 -13.22 4.02 16.97
CA VAL A 16 -13.49 3.24 15.76
C VAL A 16 -13.19 4.07 14.50
N LYS A 17 -13.43 5.38 14.51
CA LYS A 17 -13.09 6.26 13.39
C LYS A 17 -11.57 6.29 13.15
N ASP A 18 -10.78 6.43 14.22
CA ASP A 18 -9.32 6.48 14.13
C ASP A 18 -8.71 5.18 13.58
N GLN A 19 -9.36 4.04 13.85
CA GLN A 19 -8.94 2.74 13.32
C GLN A 19 -9.35 2.48 11.86
N MET A 20 -10.29 3.27 11.31
CA MET A 20 -10.75 3.10 9.94
C MET A 20 -9.82 3.81 8.94
N GLY A 21 -9.02 3.05 8.21
CA GLY A 21 -8.24 3.61 7.08
C GLY A 21 -9.09 4.00 5.86
N GLY A 22 -10.31 3.46 5.74
CA GLY A 22 -11.21 3.67 4.61
C GLY A 22 -12.27 4.75 4.83
N ILE A 23 -12.97 5.12 3.74
CA ILE A 23 -14.17 5.98 3.78
C ILE A 23 -15.38 5.23 3.23
N SER A 24 -16.58 5.76 3.46
CA SER A 24 -17.80 5.18 2.90
C SER A 24 -17.86 5.38 1.39
N LEU A 25 -18.27 4.32 0.68
CA LEU A 25 -18.46 4.32 -0.78
C LEU A 25 -19.89 4.71 -1.20
N ILE A 26 -20.81 4.98 -0.26
CA ILE A 26 -22.18 5.41 -0.59
C ILE A 26 -22.20 6.64 -1.52
N PRO A 27 -21.36 7.68 -1.35
CA PRO A 27 -21.31 8.79 -2.29
C PRO A 27 -20.97 8.35 -3.72
N ALA A 28 -20.04 7.41 -3.89
CA ALA A 28 -19.67 6.86 -5.20
C ALA A 28 -20.83 6.07 -5.83
N MET A 29 -21.58 5.30 -5.05
CA MET A 29 -22.80 4.63 -5.52
C MET A 29 -23.88 5.61 -6.00
N LYS A 30 -23.82 6.88 -5.59
CA LYS A 30 -24.69 7.97 -6.05
C LYS A 30 -24.09 8.76 -7.21
N GLY A 31 -23.02 8.26 -7.83
CA GLY A 31 -22.33 8.91 -8.95
C GLY A 31 -21.43 10.09 -8.56
N LYS A 32 -21.12 10.27 -7.27
CA LYS A 32 -20.15 11.28 -6.85
C LYS A 32 -18.73 10.73 -6.96
N ASP A 33 -17.84 11.53 -7.52
CA ASP A 33 -16.41 11.21 -7.44
C ASP A 33 -15.93 11.33 -5.99
N ILE A 34 -15.19 10.32 -5.54
CA ILE A 34 -14.58 10.25 -4.20
C ILE A 34 -13.06 10.15 -4.28
N GLY A 35 -12.48 10.38 -5.48
CA GLY A 35 -11.09 10.22 -5.86
C GLY A 35 -10.12 10.20 -4.69
N ARG A 36 -9.54 9.03 -4.43
CA ARG A 36 -8.57 8.81 -3.38
C ARG A 36 -7.48 7.85 -3.84
N ASP A 37 -6.27 8.11 -3.38
CA ASP A 37 -5.19 7.15 -3.43
C ASP A 37 -5.56 5.86 -2.71
N VAL A 38 -5.16 4.74 -3.31
CA VAL A 38 -5.32 3.40 -2.78
C VAL A 38 -3.96 2.87 -2.38
N TYR A 39 -3.88 2.29 -1.19
CA TYR A 39 -2.66 1.66 -0.69
C TYR A 39 -2.87 0.13 -0.65
N SER A 40 -1.82 -0.62 -0.93
CA SER A 40 -1.82 -2.08 -0.88
C SER A 40 -0.62 -2.58 -0.11
N GLU A 41 -0.84 -3.58 0.74
CA GLU A 41 0.18 -4.25 1.54
C GLU A 41 0.11 -5.75 1.29
N THR A 42 1.23 -6.33 0.89
CA THR A 42 1.36 -7.77 0.66
C THR A 42 2.49 -8.29 1.52
N ASP A 43 2.15 -9.12 2.49
CA ASP A 43 3.10 -9.86 3.31
C ASP A 43 2.97 -11.36 3.03
N TYR A 44 3.65 -11.81 1.98
CA TYR A 44 3.76 -13.23 1.69
C TYR A 44 5.06 -13.76 2.29
N ARG A 45 4.97 -14.20 3.55
CA ARG A 45 6.09 -14.51 4.47
C ARG A 45 7.24 -15.33 3.86
N LEU A 46 6.94 -16.24 2.93
CA LEU A 46 7.97 -17.10 2.32
C LEU A 46 8.61 -16.51 1.06
N TYR A 47 8.17 -15.34 0.59
CA TYR A 47 8.51 -14.86 -0.75
C TYR A 47 8.72 -13.35 -0.87
N THR A 48 7.85 -12.52 -0.31
CA THR A 48 7.92 -11.07 -0.52
C THR A 48 7.13 -10.26 0.49
N HIS A 49 7.64 -9.07 0.77
CA HIS A 49 6.98 -7.97 1.46
C HIS A 49 6.91 -6.81 0.49
N LYS A 50 5.70 -6.45 0.03
CA LYS A 50 5.47 -5.35 -0.90
C LYS A 50 4.52 -4.32 -0.30
N ARG A 51 4.79 -3.05 -0.60
CA ARG A 51 3.95 -1.90 -0.28
C ARG A 51 3.72 -1.11 -1.56
N ALA A 52 2.49 -0.67 -1.80
CA ALA A 52 2.17 0.05 -3.02
C ALA A 52 1.18 1.17 -2.78
N ILE A 53 1.25 2.18 -3.64
CA ILE A 53 0.28 3.27 -3.75
C ILE A 53 -0.19 3.36 -5.20
N ILE A 54 -1.49 3.56 -5.40
CA ILE A 54 -2.13 3.86 -6.68
C ILE A 54 -2.83 5.20 -6.54
N THR A 55 -2.46 6.18 -7.34
CA THR A 55 -3.06 7.52 -7.32
C THR A 55 -4.30 7.59 -8.21
N THR A 56 -5.12 8.61 -7.99
CA THR A 56 -6.35 8.84 -8.78
C THR A 56 -6.09 9.14 -10.24
N ASP A 57 -4.93 9.69 -10.56
CA ASP A 57 -4.47 9.98 -11.92
C ASP A 57 -3.74 8.79 -12.57
N GLY A 58 -3.75 7.61 -11.92
CA GLY A 58 -3.34 6.34 -12.52
C GLY A 58 -1.87 5.98 -12.35
N TRP A 59 -1.10 6.69 -11.53
CA TRP A 59 0.26 6.27 -11.20
C TRP A 59 0.25 5.17 -10.15
N LYS A 60 1.14 4.20 -10.30
CA LYS A 60 1.35 3.14 -9.32
C LYS A 60 2.83 3.04 -8.97
N PHE A 61 3.12 3.09 -7.69
CA PHE A 61 4.46 2.85 -7.15
C PHE A 61 4.44 1.62 -6.26
N ILE A 62 5.46 0.77 -6.40
CA ILE A 62 5.63 -0.46 -5.62
C ILE A 62 7.02 -0.45 -4.99
N LEU A 63 7.07 -0.68 -3.68
CA LEU A 63 8.28 -0.87 -2.90
C LEU A 63 8.32 -2.31 -2.38
N THR A 64 9.36 -3.05 -2.77
CA THR A 64 9.66 -4.37 -2.22
C THR A 64 10.63 -4.21 -1.05
N LEU A 65 10.19 -4.57 0.15
CA LEU A 65 10.95 -4.43 1.40
C LEU A 65 11.77 -5.69 1.75
N ALA A 66 11.46 -6.82 1.13
CA ALA A 66 12.05 -8.12 1.48
C ALA A 66 13.58 -8.12 1.49
N GLU A 67 14.16 -8.61 2.59
CA GLU A 67 15.59 -8.82 2.73
C GLU A 67 16.02 -10.13 2.04
N ALA A 68 16.20 -10.07 0.72
CA ALA A 68 16.89 -11.09 -0.06
C ALA A 68 17.98 -10.42 -0.91
N PRO A 69 19.11 -11.09 -1.20
CA PRO A 69 20.23 -10.50 -1.94
C PRO A 69 19.84 -9.87 -3.30
N ASP A 70 18.80 -10.42 -3.94
CA ASP A 70 18.28 -10.01 -5.25
C ASP A 70 17.00 -9.15 -5.18
N LYS A 71 16.44 -8.90 -3.99
CA LYS A 71 15.10 -8.26 -3.83
C LYS A 71 15.05 -7.10 -2.85
N LYS A 72 16.17 -6.72 -2.24
CA LYS A 72 16.20 -5.62 -1.27
C LYS A 72 15.91 -4.28 -1.94
N ASN A 73 14.88 -3.59 -1.46
CA ASN A 73 14.47 -2.24 -1.89
C ASN A 73 14.24 -2.09 -3.39
N VAL A 74 13.71 -3.13 -4.04
CA VAL A 74 13.31 -3.04 -5.45
C VAL A 74 12.12 -2.09 -5.56
N LYS A 75 12.30 -1.04 -6.37
CA LYS A 75 11.30 -0.01 -6.65
C LYS A 75 10.79 -0.15 -8.07
N GLU A 76 9.48 -0.06 -8.22
CA GLU A 76 8.80 -0.15 -9.51
C GLU A 76 7.82 1.02 -9.62
N LEU A 77 7.75 1.64 -10.80
CA LEU A 77 6.84 2.75 -11.10
C LEU A 77 6.14 2.50 -12.44
N TYR A 78 4.83 2.64 -12.46
CA TYR A 78 4.00 2.43 -13.64
C TYR A 78 2.95 3.53 -13.80
N ASN A 79 2.57 3.82 -15.04
CA ASN A 79 1.39 4.62 -15.35
C ASN A 79 0.31 3.69 -15.91
N LEU A 80 -0.73 3.42 -15.11
CA LEU A 80 -1.77 2.45 -15.44
C LEU A 80 -2.71 2.91 -16.57
N ASN A 81 -2.74 4.21 -16.89
CA ASN A 81 -3.54 4.70 -18.01
C ASN A 81 -2.90 4.31 -19.35
N SER A 82 -1.56 4.31 -19.43
CA SER A 82 -0.83 3.95 -20.65
C SER A 82 -0.30 2.51 -20.65
N ASP A 83 -0.01 1.94 -19.47
CA ASP A 83 0.51 0.59 -19.28
C ASP A 83 -0.27 -0.16 -18.17
N PRO A 84 -1.53 -0.55 -18.43
CA PRO A 84 -2.36 -1.26 -17.46
C PRO A 84 -1.85 -2.68 -17.13
N LYS A 85 -0.87 -3.18 -17.89
CA LYS A 85 -0.25 -4.50 -17.69
C LYS A 85 1.07 -4.43 -16.94
N GLU A 86 1.53 -3.23 -16.57
CA GLU A 86 2.76 -3.01 -15.78
C GLU A 86 3.98 -3.65 -16.42
N THR A 87 4.10 -3.51 -17.74
CA THR A 87 5.18 -4.12 -18.54
C THR A 87 6.40 -3.23 -18.67
N ASN A 88 6.26 -1.92 -18.46
CA ASN A 88 7.33 -0.95 -18.62
C ASN A 88 7.58 -0.18 -17.32
N ASN A 89 8.63 -0.56 -16.60
CA ASN A 89 9.01 0.11 -15.35
C ASN A 89 9.65 1.48 -15.65
N LEU A 90 9.04 2.55 -15.15
CA LEU A 90 9.43 3.94 -15.38
C LEU A 90 10.31 4.52 -14.26
N ILE A 91 10.78 3.69 -13.33
CA ILE A 91 11.49 4.16 -12.12
C ILE A 91 12.70 5.05 -12.44
N ASP A 92 13.46 4.74 -13.49
CA ASP A 92 14.67 5.47 -13.88
C ASP A 92 14.39 6.69 -14.76
N SER A 93 13.25 6.69 -15.48
CA SER A 93 12.87 7.79 -16.38
C SER A 93 12.04 8.88 -15.70
N GLU A 94 11.28 8.52 -14.65
CA GLU A 94 10.32 9.39 -13.97
C GLU A 94 10.70 9.63 -12.50
N LEU A 95 11.97 10.01 -12.26
CA LEU A 95 12.58 10.11 -10.93
C LEU A 95 11.80 11.00 -9.95
N ARG A 96 11.23 12.10 -10.44
CA ARG A 96 10.45 13.02 -9.60
C ARG A 96 9.15 12.35 -9.11
N MET A 97 8.42 11.70 -10.01
CA MET A 97 7.19 11.00 -9.68
C MET A 97 7.48 9.83 -8.73
N ALA A 98 8.54 9.08 -9.00
CA ALA A 98 9.01 8.01 -8.12
C ALA A 98 9.26 8.51 -6.69
N TYR A 99 9.98 9.62 -6.54
CA TYR A 99 10.28 10.21 -5.24
C TYR A 99 9.00 10.69 -4.53
N GLU A 100 8.12 11.41 -5.23
CA GLU A 100 6.88 11.94 -4.64
C GLU A 100 5.97 10.81 -4.11
N LEU A 101 5.81 9.74 -4.89
CA LEU A 101 4.99 8.59 -4.47
C LEU A 101 5.65 7.75 -3.38
N GLU A 102 6.98 7.61 -3.41
CA GLU A 102 7.71 6.97 -2.33
C GLU A 102 7.49 7.71 -1.01
N GLN A 103 7.65 9.04 -0.98
CA GLN A 103 7.44 9.83 0.24
C GLN A 103 5.99 9.71 0.74
N LYS A 104 5.01 9.71 -0.18
CA LYS A 104 3.60 9.54 0.17
C LYS A 104 3.32 8.17 0.78
N LEU A 105 3.90 7.11 0.20
CA LEU A 105 3.80 5.75 0.70
C LEU A 105 4.45 5.61 2.09
N LEU A 106 5.70 6.08 2.25
CA LEU A 106 6.41 6.02 3.53
C LEU A 106 5.68 6.79 4.64
N LYS A 107 5.13 7.96 4.32
CA LYS A 107 4.28 8.71 5.25
C LYS A 107 3.05 7.89 5.66
N HIS A 108 2.36 7.26 4.71
CA HIS A 108 1.19 6.43 5.01
C HIS A 108 1.55 5.26 5.94
N LEU A 109 2.65 4.56 5.66
CA LEU A 109 3.12 3.45 6.52
C LEU A 109 3.40 3.92 7.94
N LYS A 110 4.06 5.07 8.11
CA LYS A 110 4.30 5.69 9.41
C LYS A 110 2.99 6.05 10.13
N ASP A 111 2.03 6.64 9.42
CA ASP A 111 0.72 7.00 9.97
C ASP A 111 -0.07 5.75 10.42
N MET A 112 0.18 4.59 9.79
CA MET A 112 -0.39 3.28 10.15
C MET A 112 0.40 2.55 11.25
N GLY A 113 1.51 3.11 11.73
CA GLY A 113 2.36 2.50 12.77
C GLY A 113 3.33 1.44 12.26
N THR A 114 3.53 1.33 10.94
CA THR A 114 4.52 0.43 10.33
C THR A 114 5.89 1.09 10.30
N ASN A 115 6.91 0.41 10.83
CA ASN A 115 8.30 0.83 10.69
C ASN A 115 8.94 0.16 9.46
N VAL A 116 9.38 0.96 8.50
CA VAL A 116 9.99 0.44 7.26
C VAL A 116 11.42 -0.07 7.47
N ASP A 117 12.08 0.38 8.54
CA ASP A 117 13.44 -0.04 8.90
C ASP A 117 13.46 -1.38 9.67
N ASP A 118 12.29 -1.96 9.97
CA ASP A 118 12.20 -3.28 10.60
C ASP A 118 12.78 -4.37 9.66
N PRO A 119 13.28 -5.49 10.21
CA PRO A 119 13.80 -6.58 9.40
C PRO A 119 12.66 -7.32 8.68
N TRP A 120 12.55 -7.13 7.36
CA TRP A 120 11.57 -7.78 6.47
C TRP A 120 12.10 -9.13 5.95
N ILE A 121 12.35 -10.05 6.88
CA ILE A 121 12.94 -11.35 6.60
C ILE A 121 11.90 -12.29 5.97
N ILE A 122 12.23 -12.86 4.80
CA ILE A 122 11.46 -13.93 4.19
C ILE A 122 11.87 -15.29 4.75
N GLY A 123 10.95 -16.25 4.79
CA GLY A 123 11.23 -17.62 5.25
C GLY A 123 11.23 -17.80 6.77
N CYS A 124 11.02 -16.74 7.53
CA CYS A 124 10.98 -16.76 8.99
C CYS A 124 9.57 -16.45 9.51
N SER A 125 8.99 -17.34 10.32
CA SER A 125 7.75 -17.03 11.04
C SER A 125 8.07 -16.67 12.49
N THR A 126 7.63 -15.51 12.95
CA THR A 126 7.75 -15.08 14.36
C THR A 126 7.04 -15.99 15.36
N VAL A 127 6.15 -16.87 14.88
CA VAL A 127 5.47 -17.89 15.68
C VAL A 127 6.28 -19.19 15.75
N TYR A 128 7.14 -19.43 14.76
CA TYR A 128 7.99 -20.62 14.64
C TYR A 128 9.45 -20.22 14.43
N ASN A 129 10.06 -19.62 15.46
CA ASN A 129 11.44 -19.13 15.41
C ASN A 129 12.45 -20.22 15.01
N GLU A 130 12.13 -21.50 15.22
CA GLU A 130 12.95 -22.64 14.82
C GLU A 130 13.08 -22.80 13.30
N GLN A 131 12.18 -22.18 12.52
CA GLN A 131 12.22 -22.16 11.06
C GLN A 131 13.18 -21.09 10.51
N CYS A 132 13.72 -20.24 11.38
CA CYS A 132 14.67 -19.19 11.04
C CYS A 132 16.09 -19.72 11.32
N LYS A 133 16.61 -20.57 10.43
CA LYS A 133 17.99 -21.09 10.45
C LYS A 133 18.76 -20.63 9.24
#